data_AF-A0A1S2NFG8-F1
#
_entry.id   AF-A0A1S2NFG8-F1
#
_cell.length_a   1.000
_cell.length_b   1.000
_cell.length_c   1.000
_cell.angle_alpha   90.00
_cell.angle_beta   90.00
_cell.angle_gamma   90.00
#
_symmetry.space_group_name_H-M   'P 1'
#
loop_
_entity.id
_entity.type
_entity.pdbx_description
1 polymer ?
#
loop_
_entity_poly.entity_id
_entity_poly.type
_entity_poly.pdbx_seq_one_letter_code
_entity_poly.pdbx_strand_id
1 'polypeptide(L)'
;MTNIVFHGAVAMFALLFCASAQAQIYRCLDANGRPLYTDTKVGKCQLIDTGYSSPPAASKPIPAPRSSSASGGSGSASAPSPAATSTPSGFPRVDNVVQRARDDERREILGDELRIEERKLADLKKEFNNGEPERQGNERNYAKYQERVASMRDEINRTERNIEALRREIGNIR
;
A
#
# COMPACT_ATOMS: atom_id res chain seq x y z
N MET A 1 10.99 -16.99 52.33
CA MET A 1 9.69 -16.62 51.71
C MET A 1 9.41 -15.16 52.04
N THR A 2 8.67 -14.47 51.17
CA THR A 2 8.23 -13.05 51.24
C THR A 2 9.28 -11.99 50.89
N ASN A 3 9.31 -11.56 49.61
CA ASN A 3 9.46 -10.15 49.17
C ASN A 3 9.58 -10.03 47.63
N ILE A 4 8.82 -10.82 46.87
CA ILE A 4 8.78 -10.73 45.39
C ILE A 4 7.51 -10.01 44.89
N VAL A 5 6.51 -9.81 45.76
CA VAL A 5 5.17 -9.35 45.33
C VAL A 5 5.07 -7.82 45.16
N PHE A 6 5.95 -7.03 45.78
CA PHE A 6 5.79 -5.56 45.79
C PHE A 6 6.42 -4.81 44.61
N HIS A 7 7.22 -5.44 43.76
CA HIS A 7 7.76 -4.79 42.55
C HIS A 7 6.86 -4.94 41.33
N GLY A 8 5.88 -5.85 41.36
CA GLY A 8 4.97 -6.11 40.24
C GLY A 8 3.88 -5.04 40.05
N ALA A 9 3.57 -4.27 41.10
CA ALA A 9 2.43 -3.34 41.07
C ALA A 9 2.75 -1.98 40.43
N VAL A 10 4.02 -1.58 40.31
CA VAL A 10 4.38 -0.26 39.75
C VAL A 10 4.63 -0.31 38.23
N ALA A 11 4.99 -1.48 37.68
CA ALA A 11 5.26 -1.60 36.24
C ALA A 11 4.01 -1.71 35.36
N MET A 12 2.82 -1.93 35.94
CA MET A 12 1.58 -2.16 35.18
C MET A 12 0.72 -0.90 34.98
N PHE A 13 1.19 0.28 35.35
CA PHE A 13 0.47 1.55 35.17
C PHE A 13 1.09 2.50 34.13
N ALA A 14 2.20 2.10 33.48
CA ALA A 14 2.97 2.98 32.58
C ALA A 14 2.71 2.77 31.07
N LEU A 15 1.68 2.01 30.68
CA LEU A 15 1.38 1.68 29.27
C LEU A 15 0.10 2.33 28.71
N LEU A 16 -0.47 3.34 29.38
CA LEU A 16 -1.77 3.91 29.01
C LEU A 16 -1.76 5.40 28.62
N PHE A 17 -0.71 5.86 27.93
CA PHE A 17 -0.71 7.18 27.28
C PHE A 17 -0.23 7.08 25.82
N CYS A 18 -1.01 6.42 24.97
CA CYS A 18 -0.98 6.73 23.54
C CYS A 18 -1.76 8.03 23.31
N ALA A 19 -1.07 9.17 23.27
CA ALA A 19 -1.64 10.41 22.78
C ALA A 19 -2.06 10.22 21.31
N SER A 20 -3.36 10.17 21.04
CA SER A 20 -3.86 10.19 19.66
C SER A 20 -3.55 11.55 19.06
N ALA A 21 -2.66 11.60 18.06
CA ALA A 21 -2.42 12.81 17.29
C ALA A 21 -3.63 13.07 16.38
N GLN A 22 -4.50 14.01 16.77
CA GLN A 22 -5.64 14.45 15.98
C GLN A 22 -5.15 15.48 14.94
N ALA A 23 -4.99 15.08 13.68
CA ALA A 23 -4.57 15.98 12.60
C ALA A 23 -5.81 16.67 12.00
N GLN A 24 -5.99 17.96 12.31
CA GLN A 24 -7.05 18.81 11.75
C GLN A 24 -6.57 19.45 10.44
N ILE A 25 -7.29 19.23 9.33
CA ILE A 25 -6.95 19.82 8.03
C ILE A 25 -7.85 21.02 7.75
N TYR A 26 -7.26 22.16 7.44
CA TYR A 26 -7.93 23.41 7.12
C TYR A 26 -7.83 23.72 5.62
N ARG A 27 -8.90 24.25 5.05
CA ARG A 27 -8.92 24.89 3.73
C ARG A 27 -8.89 26.39 3.89
N CYS A 28 -7.83 27.00 3.39
CA CYS A 28 -7.61 28.44 3.32
C CYS A 28 -7.76 28.91 1.87
N LEU A 29 -7.93 30.23 1.68
CA LEU A 29 -7.72 30.87 0.39
C LEU A 29 -6.41 31.65 0.46
N ASP A 30 -5.55 31.48 -0.53
CA ASP A 30 -4.34 32.30 -0.66
C ASP A 30 -4.65 33.73 -1.12
N ALA A 31 -3.63 34.59 -1.21
CA ALA A 31 -3.77 35.98 -1.66
C ALA A 31 -4.35 36.11 -3.10
N ASN A 32 -4.32 35.03 -3.89
CA ASN A 32 -4.80 34.96 -5.25
C ASN A 32 -6.16 34.22 -5.36
N GLY A 33 -6.79 33.88 -4.24
CA GLY A 33 -8.09 33.19 -4.18
C GLY A 33 -8.04 31.69 -4.49
N ARG A 34 -6.87 31.06 -4.51
CA ARG A 34 -6.71 29.61 -4.73
C ARG A 34 -6.85 28.84 -3.41
N PRO A 35 -7.49 27.66 -3.41
CA PRO A 35 -7.63 26.85 -2.20
C PRO A 35 -6.28 26.26 -1.79
N LEU A 36 -5.84 26.56 -0.56
CA LEU A 36 -4.65 26.02 0.08
C LEU A 36 -5.05 25.12 1.24
N TYR A 37 -4.47 23.92 1.34
CA TYR A 37 -4.73 22.98 2.42
C TYR A 37 -3.55 22.97 3.39
N THR A 38 -3.82 23.12 4.68
CA THR A 38 -2.80 23.21 5.74
C THR A 38 -3.27 22.50 7.00
N ASP A 39 -2.32 21.97 7.76
CA ASP A 39 -2.50 21.38 9.08
C ASP A 39 -2.59 22.44 10.20
N THR A 40 -2.23 23.69 9.89
CA THR A 40 -2.25 24.82 10.83
C THR A 40 -3.32 25.84 10.44
N LYS A 41 -4.12 26.31 11.40
CA LYS A 41 -5.16 27.32 11.16
C LYS A 41 -4.52 28.69 10.98
N VAL A 42 -4.49 29.22 9.75
CA VAL A 42 -3.87 30.52 9.45
C VAL A 42 -4.87 31.51 8.83
N GLY A 43 -5.37 32.47 9.60
CA GLY A 43 -6.32 33.47 9.09
C GLY A 43 -7.73 32.92 8.84
N LYS A 44 -8.37 33.31 7.72
CA LYS A 44 -9.77 32.93 7.38
C LYS A 44 -9.82 31.54 6.70
N CYS A 45 -9.48 30.49 7.45
CA CYS A 45 -9.56 29.11 6.98
C CYS A 45 -10.75 28.36 7.56
N GLN A 46 -11.34 27.47 6.77
CA GLN A 46 -12.43 26.59 7.16
C GLN A 46 -11.87 25.21 7.50
N LEU A 47 -12.22 24.67 8.67
CA LEU A 47 -11.87 23.30 9.04
C LEU A 47 -12.60 22.32 8.13
N ILE A 48 -11.87 21.37 7.54
CA ILE A 48 -12.43 20.28 6.75
C ILE A 48 -12.60 19.09 7.67
N ASP A 49 -13.84 18.61 7.78
CA ASP A 49 -14.09 17.30 8.35
C ASP A 49 -13.71 16.24 7.30
N THR A 50 -12.55 15.62 7.50
CA THR A 50 -12.05 14.55 6.62
C THR A 50 -12.75 13.21 6.89
N GLY A 51 -13.71 13.14 7.83
CA GLY A 51 -14.38 11.91 8.22
C GLY A 51 -13.46 10.91 8.94
N TYR A 52 -12.20 11.29 9.21
CA TYR A 52 -11.19 10.44 9.85
C TYR A 52 -11.13 10.65 11.38
N SER A 53 -11.96 11.55 11.92
CA SER A 53 -11.93 11.99 13.33
C SER A 53 -12.57 11.00 14.32
N SER A 54 -12.98 9.81 13.88
CA SER A 54 -13.42 8.74 14.79
C SER A 54 -13.17 7.38 14.13
N PRO A 55 -12.55 6.41 14.83
CA PRO A 55 -12.74 5.02 14.40
C PRO A 55 -14.26 4.78 14.37
N PRO A 56 -14.83 4.21 13.29
CA PRO A 56 -16.24 3.87 13.29
C PRO A 56 -16.53 3.05 14.53
N ALA A 57 -17.54 3.46 15.32
CA ALA A 57 -18.01 2.68 16.45
C ALA A 57 -18.16 1.23 15.98
N ALA A 58 -17.55 0.30 16.73
CA ALA A 58 -17.40 -1.11 16.40
C ALA A 58 -18.60 -1.60 15.58
N SER A 59 -18.37 -1.85 14.29
CA SER A 59 -19.40 -2.43 13.43
C SER A 59 -19.85 -3.72 14.08
N LYS A 60 -21.17 -3.90 14.23
CA LYS A 60 -21.77 -5.11 14.78
C LYS A 60 -21.12 -6.34 14.12
N PRO A 61 -20.82 -7.41 14.89
CA PRO A 61 -20.10 -8.56 14.34
C PRO A 61 -20.80 -9.09 13.10
N ILE A 62 -20.03 -9.24 12.03
CA ILE A 62 -20.44 -9.85 10.77
C ILE A 62 -20.88 -11.30 11.10
N PRO A 63 -22.14 -11.70 10.84
CA PRO A 63 -22.56 -13.07 11.04
C PRO A 63 -21.69 -13.99 10.17
N ALA A 64 -21.18 -15.07 10.76
CA ALA A 64 -20.39 -16.07 10.04
C ALA A 64 -21.17 -16.56 8.80
N PRO A 65 -20.50 -16.72 7.63
CA PRO A 65 -21.14 -17.22 6.44
C PRO A 65 -21.60 -18.67 6.69
N ARG A 66 -22.90 -18.91 6.61
CA ARG A 66 -23.45 -20.27 6.64
C ARG A 66 -23.12 -20.92 5.30
N SER A 67 -22.29 -21.94 5.33
CA SER A 67 -22.08 -22.85 4.21
C SER A 67 -23.42 -23.47 3.81
N SER A 68 -23.97 -23.02 2.68
CA SER A 68 -25.08 -23.70 2.02
C SER A 68 -24.50 -24.54 0.90
N SER A 69 -24.50 -25.85 1.14
CA SER A 69 -24.39 -26.88 0.11
C SER A 69 -25.39 -26.60 -1.01
N ALA A 70 -24.93 -26.81 -2.25
CA ALA A 70 -25.70 -26.71 -3.47
C ALA A 70 -27.02 -27.51 -3.44
N SER A 71 -28.09 -26.90 -3.95
CA SER A 71 -29.05 -27.57 -4.87
C SER A 71 -29.88 -26.51 -5.61
N GLY A 72 -30.23 -26.82 -6.86
CA GLY A 72 -30.60 -25.87 -7.92
C GLY A 72 -31.87 -25.04 -7.72
N GLY A 73 -31.99 -23.99 -8.53
CA GLY A 73 -33.23 -23.21 -8.67
C GLY A 73 -33.00 -21.88 -9.39
N SER A 74 -33.64 -21.72 -10.55
CA SER A 74 -33.56 -20.57 -11.45
C SER A 74 -34.02 -19.25 -10.82
N GLY A 75 -33.38 -18.13 -11.14
CA GLY A 75 -33.84 -16.79 -10.74
C GLY A 75 -32.84 -15.67 -11.01
N SER A 76 -33.09 -14.88 -12.05
CA SER A 76 -32.38 -13.64 -12.38
C SER A 76 -32.56 -12.58 -11.29
N ALA A 77 -31.48 -12.12 -10.67
CA ALA A 77 -31.46 -10.88 -9.88
C ALA A 77 -30.07 -10.25 -9.94
N SER A 78 -29.97 -9.11 -10.62
CA SER A 78 -28.78 -8.24 -10.62
C SER A 78 -28.47 -7.81 -9.18
N ALA A 79 -27.29 -8.17 -8.68
CA ALA A 79 -26.76 -7.64 -7.44
C ALA A 79 -26.51 -6.11 -7.59
N PRO A 80 -26.95 -5.26 -6.66
CA PRO A 80 -26.66 -3.83 -6.73
C PRO A 80 -25.16 -3.61 -6.46
N SER A 81 -24.49 -3.00 -7.44
CA SER A 81 -23.13 -2.45 -7.27
C SER A 81 -23.15 -1.43 -6.13
N PRO A 82 -22.18 -1.42 -5.19
CA PRO A 82 -22.16 -0.46 -4.11
C PRO A 82 -22.12 0.96 -4.68
N ALA A 83 -23.09 1.78 -4.28
CA ALA A 83 -23.20 3.17 -4.68
C ALA A 83 -21.91 3.91 -4.34
N ALA A 84 -21.29 4.54 -5.33
CA ALA A 84 -20.16 5.42 -5.13
C ALA A 84 -20.57 6.55 -4.19
N THR A 85 -19.92 6.63 -3.02
CA THR A 85 -20.08 7.73 -2.07
C THR A 85 -19.83 9.05 -2.81
N SER A 86 -20.88 9.84 -3.01
CA SER A 86 -20.80 11.13 -3.69
C SER A 86 -19.90 12.06 -2.89
N THR A 87 -18.80 12.49 -3.49
CA THR A 87 -17.90 13.51 -2.92
C THR A 87 -18.69 14.80 -2.65
N PRO A 88 -18.47 15.50 -1.51
CA PRO A 88 -19.19 16.73 -1.20
C PRO A 88 -19.06 17.75 -2.34
N SER A 89 -20.17 18.39 -2.70
CA SER A 89 -20.26 19.34 -3.83
C SER A 89 -19.34 20.57 -3.72
N GLY A 90 -18.73 20.81 -2.56
CA GLY A 90 -17.76 21.89 -2.30
C GLY A 90 -16.27 21.49 -2.36
N PHE A 91 -15.94 20.24 -2.70
CA PHE A 91 -14.54 19.79 -2.79
C PHE A 91 -13.90 20.22 -4.14
N PRO A 92 -12.77 20.94 -4.13
CA PRO A 92 -12.01 21.30 -5.33
C PRO A 92 -11.69 20.07 -6.19
N ARG A 93 -12.04 20.14 -7.47
CA ARG A 93 -11.71 19.11 -8.45
C ARG A 93 -10.43 19.50 -9.18
N VAL A 94 -9.56 18.53 -9.41
CA VAL A 94 -8.41 18.68 -10.30
C VAL A 94 -8.94 18.76 -11.73
N ASP A 95 -8.37 19.65 -12.53
CA ASP A 95 -8.72 19.75 -13.95
C ASP A 95 -8.32 18.46 -14.70
N ASN A 96 -9.14 18.04 -15.68
CA ASN A 96 -8.90 16.80 -16.42
C ASN A 96 -7.56 16.82 -17.19
N VAL A 97 -7.12 17.99 -17.67
CA VAL A 97 -5.82 18.15 -18.35
C VAL A 97 -4.68 17.92 -17.37
N VAL A 98 -4.79 18.47 -16.15
CA VAL A 98 -3.79 18.28 -15.08
C VAL A 98 -3.76 16.82 -14.63
N GLN A 99 -4.90 16.17 -14.52
CA GLN A 99 -4.98 14.76 -14.15
C GLN A 99 -4.28 13.88 -15.20
N ARG A 100 -4.63 14.05 -16.49
CA ARG A 100 -3.98 13.31 -17.59
C ARG A 100 -2.47 13.52 -17.66
N ALA A 101 -2.00 14.75 -17.48
CA ALA A 101 -0.56 15.04 -17.49
C ALA A 101 0.18 14.25 -16.39
N ARG A 102 -0.41 14.13 -15.19
CA ARG A 102 0.16 13.32 -14.09
C ARG A 102 0.10 11.83 -14.38
N ASP A 103 -0.98 11.38 -15.01
CA ASP A 103 -1.14 9.97 -15.37
C ASP A 103 -0.14 9.55 -16.46
N ASP A 104 0.15 10.45 -17.41
CA ASP A 104 1.19 10.25 -18.43
C ASP A 104 2.60 10.24 -17.80
N GLU A 105 2.90 11.18 -16.91
CA GLU A 105 4.17 11.21 -16.15
C GLU A 105 4.34 9.94 -15.30
N ARG A 106 3.29 9.51 -14.59
CA ARG A 106 3.30 8.27 -13.81
C ARG A 106 3.54 7.06 -14.71
N ARG A 107 2.92 7.02 -15.89
CA ARG A 107 3.11 5.93 -16.85
C ARG A 107 4.56 5.89 -17.36
N GLU A 108 5.17 7.05 -17.62
CA GLU A 108 6.56 7.16 -18.04
C GLU A 108 7.50 6.62 -16.94
N ILE A 109 7.35 7.09 -15.70
CA ILE A 109 8.18 6.66 -14.57
C ILE A 109 8.09 5.14 -14.35
N LEU A 110 6.87 4.60 -14.28
CA LEU A 110 6.69 3.16 -14.10
C LEU A 110 7.18 2.35 -15.32
N GLY A 111 7.09 2.91 -16.52
CA GLY A 111 7.65 2.31 -17.74
C GLY A 111 9.17 2.23 -17.72
N ASP A 112 9.83 3.26 -17.17
CA ASP A 112 11.28 3.27 -16.97
C ASP A 112 11.71 2.24 -15.93
N GLU A 113 11.02 2.19 -14.79
CA GLU A 113 11.25 1.17 -13.76
C GLU A 113 11.06 -0.25 -14.30
N LEU A 114 9.98 -0.47 -15.08
CA LEU A 114 9.72 -1.76 -15.72
C LEU A 114 10.87 -2.18 -16.62
N ARG A 115 11.37 -1.26 -17.46
CA ARG A 115 12.49 -1.52 -18.36
C ARG A 115 13.79 -1.80 -17.61
N ILE A 116 14.02 -1.15 -16.47
CA ILE A 116 15.17 -1.42 -15.61
C ILE A 116 15.08 -2.82 -15.01
N GLU A 117 13.93 -3.21 -14.45
CA GLU A 117 13.74 -4.54 -13.88
C GLU A 117 13.78 -5.64 -14.95
N GLU A 118 13.25 -5.41 -16.15
CA GLU A 118 13.36 -6.36 -17.27
C GLU A 118 14.81 -6.61 -17.70
N ARG A 119 15.63 -5.55 -17.76
CA ARG A 119 17.08 -5.66 -18.03
C ARG A 119 17.78 -6.43 -16.91
N LYS A 120 17.50 -6.09 -15.66
CA LYS A 120 18.03 -6.80 -14.49
C LYS A 120 17.66 -8.27 -14.52
N LEU A 121 16.43 -8.62 -14.88
CA LEU A 121 16.00 -10.02 -15.01
C LEU A 121 16.80 -10.75 -16.09
N ALA A 122 17.02 -10.10 -17.24
CA ALA A 122 17.81 -10.69 -18.33
C ALA A 122 19.26 -10.96 -17.90
N ASP A 123 19.87 -10.01 -17.20
CA ASP A 123 21.23 -10.15 -16.66
C ASP A 123 21.31 -11.26 -15.60
N LEU A 124 20.37 -11.30 -14.65
CA LEU A 124 20.27 -12.35 -13.64
C LEU A 124 20.09 -13.74 -14.27
N LYS A 125 19.22 -13.87 -15.27
CA LYS A 125 19.00 -15.15 -15.97
C LYS A 125 20.24 -15.60 -16.73
N LYS A 126 20.98 -14.66 -17.33
CA LYS A 126 22.25 -14.93 -18.00
C LYS A 126 23.30 -15.43 -17.02
N GLU A 127 23.47 -14.77 -15.88
CA GLU A 127 24.42 -15.19 -14.84
C GLU A 127 24.02 -16.53 -14.23
N PHE A 128 22.72 -16.72 -13.96
CA PHE A 128 22.19 -17.96 -13.40
C PHE A 128 22.40 -19.17 -14.30
N ASN A 129 22.53 -18.96 -15.61
CA ASN A 129 22.89 -19.99 -16.61
C ASN A 129 22.13 -21.32 -16.40
N ASN A 130 20.79 -21.25 -16.42
CA ASN A 130 19.90 -22.40 -16.22
C ASN A 130 20.12 -23.17 -14.89
N GLY A 131 20.66 -22.51 -13.87
CA GLY A 131 20.94 -23.12 -12.57
C GLY A 131 22.37 -23.63 -12.42
N GLU A 132 23.19 -23.45 -13.45
CA GLU A 132 24.61 -23.83 -13.48
C GLU A 132 25.48 -22.58 -13.73
N PRO A 133 25.43 -21.57 -12.83
CA PRO A 133 26.30 -20.40 -12.92
C PRO A 133 27.77 -20.84 -12.83
N GLU A 134 28.65 -20.08 -13.46
CA GLU A 134 30.09 -20.36 -13.43
C GLU A 134 30.61 -20.31 -11.99
N ARG A 135 31.46 -21.28 -11.63
CA ARG A 135 32.03 -21.38 -10.28
C ARG A 135 33.13 -20.34 -10.11
N GLN A 136 33.03 -19.55 -9.05
CA GLN A 136 34.02 -18.54 -8.74
C GLN A 136 35.18 -19.15 -7.92
N GLY A 137 36.38 -18.59 -8.03
CA GLY A 137 37.58 -19.14 -7.38
C GLY A 137 37.53 -19.17 -5.84
N ASN A 138 36.72 -18.31 -5.23
CA ASN A 138 36.40 -18.25 -3.79
C ASN A 138 35.40 -19.34 -3.34
N GLU A 139 34.78 -20.07 -4.27
CA GLU A 139 33.74 -21.09 -4.03
C GLU A 139 34.28 -22.52 -4.10
N ARG A 140 35.49 -22.73 -3.57
CA ARG A 140 36.08 -24.08 -3.42
C ARG A 140 35.17 -25.02 -2.63
N ASN A 141 34.39 -24.49 -1.69
CA ASN A 141 33.37 -25.24 -0.96
C ASN A 141 32.07 -25.33 -1.78
N TYR A 142 31.58 -26.55 -1.99
CA TYR A 142 30.35 -26.80 -2.75
C TYR A 142 29.08 -26.20 -2.10
N ALA A 143 29.02 -26.12 -0.77
CA ALA A 143 27.89 -25.51 -0.06
C ALA A 143 27.76 -24.00 -0.39
N LYS A 144 28.88 -23.27 -0.45
CA LYS A 144 28.86 -21.83 -0.83
C LYS A 144 28.31 -21.61 -2.23
N TYR A 145 28.68 -22.50 -3.16
CA TYR A 145 28.14 -22.47 -4.51
C TYR A 145 26.62 -22.69 -4.51
N GLN A 146 26.14 -23.70 -3.78
CA GLN A 146 24.70 -23.98 -3.67
C GLN A 146 23.92 -22.82 -3.05
N GLU A 147 24.47 -22.18 -2.01
CA GLU A 147 23.88 -21.00 -1.37
C GLU A 147 23.76 -19.83 -2.36
N ARG A 148 24.81 -19.53 -3.13
CA ARG A 148 24.75 -18.48 -4.16
C ARG A 148 23.72 -18.82 -5.24
N VAL A 149 23.71 -20.06 -5.73
CA VAL A 149 22.72 -20.54 -6.71
C VAL A 149 21.30 -20.35 -6.18
N ALA A 150 21.05 -20.67 -4.91
CA ALA A 150 19.76 -20.44 -4.27
C ALA A 150 19.40 -18.94 -4.18
N SER A 151 20.36 -18.09 -3.78
CA SER A 151 20.17 -16.62 -3.75
C SER A 151 19.80 -16.06 -5.12
N MET A 152 20.49 -16.48 -6.19
CA MET A 152 20.17 -16.05 -7.55
C MET A 152 18.77 -16.46 -7.99
N ARG A 153 18.31 -17.66 -7.63
CA ARG A 153 16.90 -18.08 -7.88
C ARG A 153 15.92 -17.17 -7.16
N ASP A 154 16.19 -16.88 -5.90
CA ASP A 154 15.32 -16.02 -5.10
C ASP A 154 15.26 -14.59 -5.64
N GLU A 155 16.40 -14.06 -6.09
CA GLU A 155 16.49 -12.75 -6.73
C GLU A 155 15.73 -12.71 -8.07
N ILE A 156 15.89 -13.73 -8.92
CA ILE A 156 15.11 -13.88 -10.16
C ILE A 156 13.61 -13.88 -9.84
N ASN A 157 13.18 -14.73 -8.90
CA ASN A 157 11.78 -14.84 -8.50
C ASN A 157 11.21 -13.51 -7.95
N ARG A 158 12.03 -12.73 -7.22
CA ARG A 158 11.62 -11.41 -6.72
C ARG A 158 11.48 -10.41 -7.87
N THR A 159 12.45 -10.33 -8.77
CA THR A 159 12.39 -9.42 -9.91
C THR A 159 11.24 -9.77 -10.87
N GLU A 160 10.94 -11.05 -11.09
CA GLU A 160 9.76 -11.44 -11.89
C GLU A 160 8.45 -10.94 -11.27
N ARG A 161 8.28 -11.09 -9.95
CA ARG A 161 7.10 -10.55 -9.25
C ARG A 161 7.02 -9.02 -9.30
N ASN A 162 8.16 -8.32 -9.24
CA ASN A 162 8.21 -6.87 -9.37
C ASN A 162 7.75 -6.43 -10.78
N ILE A 163 8.23 -7.10 -11.83
CA ILE A 163 7.81 -6.85 -13.21
C ILE A 163 6.29 -7.02 -13.35
N GLU A 164 5.73 -8.09 -12.78
CA GLU A 164 4.28 -8.30 -12.79
C GLU A 164 3.52 -7.20 -12.04
N ALA A 165 4.03 -6.76 -10.89
CA ALA A 165 3.43 -5.66 -10.13
C ALA A 165 3.44 -4.35 -10.92
N LEU A 166 4.59 -3.97 -11.50
CA LEU A 166 4.72 -2.77 -12.33
C LEU A 166 3.79 -2.80 -13.54
N ARG A 167 3.70 -3.95 -14.25
CA ARG A 167 2.78 -4.11 -15.37
C ARG A 167 1.31 -3.93 -14.96
N ARG A 168 0.91 -4.45 -13.80
CA ARG A 168 -0.44 -4.24 -13.24
C ARG A 168 -0.68 -2.78 -12.88
N GLU A 169 0.28 -2.12 -12.27
CA GLU A 169 0.15 -0.70 -11.90
C GLU A 169 0.02 0.21 -13.12
N ILE A 170 0.83 0.00 -14.16
CA ILE A 170 0.72 0.72 -15.42
C ILE A 170 -0.66 0.51 -16.05
N GLY A 171 -1.16 -0.73 -16.04
CA GLY A 171 -2.49 -1.07 -16.57
C GLY A 171 -3.65 -0.43 -15.80
N ASN A 172 -3.42 0.03 -14.57
CA ASN A 172 -4.42 0.65 -13.72
C ASN A 172 -4.49 2.18 -13.84
N ILE A 173 -3.57 2.82 -14.58
CA ILE A 173 -3.56 4.26 -14.81
C ILE A 173 -4.67 4.65 -15.80
N ARG A 174 -5.49 5.68 -15.48
CA ARG A 174 -6.65 6.13 -16.26
C ARG A 174 -6.78 7.64 -16.30
#